data_AF-H0A195-F1
#
_entry.id   AF-H0A195-F1
#
_cell.length_a   1.000
_cell.length_b   1.000
_cell.length_c   1.000
_cell.angle_alpha   90.00
_cell.angle_beta   90.00
_cell.angle_gamma   90.00
#
_symmetry.space_group_name_H-M   'P 1'
#
loop_
_entity.id
_entity.type
_entity.pdbx_description
1 polymer ?
#
loop_
_entity_poly.entity_id
_entity_poly.type
_entity_poly.pdbx_seq_one_letter_code
_entity_poly.pdbx_strand_id
1 'polypeptide(L)' 'MSSPDARPYSYWAHQWQGLLHDWKRARKAVEAHASTFRPVPDSAQLEALRRQEDEAWQAMQRFLDDEAAGRH' A
#
# COMPACT_ATOMS: atom_id res chain seq x y z
N MET A 1 -3.69 -30.01 16.62
CA MET A 1 -2.24 -29.77 16.48
C MET A 1 -2.02 -28.94 15.23
N SER A 2 -1.75 -27.65 15.38
CA SER A 2 -1.62 -26.73 14.24
C SER A 2 -0.23 -26.88 13.63
N SER A 3 -0.20 -27.31 12.37
CA SER A 3 1.04 -27.47 11.61
C SER A 3 1.82 -26.13 11.56
N PRO A 4 3.08 -26.08 11.99
CA PRO A 4 3.88 -24.85 11.99
C PRO A 4 4.14 -24.30 10.56
N ASP A 5 3.97 -25.14 9.53
CA ASP A 5 4.03 -24.77 8.11
C ASP A 5 2.90 -23.85 7.62
N ALA A 6 1.80 -23.71 8.35
CA ALA A 6 0.71 -22.81 7.95
C ALA A 6 0.97 -21.34 8.35
N ARG A 7 1.94 -21.10 9.25
CA ARG A 7 2.23 -19.78 9.83
C ARG A 7 2.82 -18.77 8.82
N PRO A 8 3.73 -19.15 7.90
CA PRO A 8 4.27 -18.21 6.91
C PRO A 8 3.17 -17.69 5.99
N TYR A 9 2.27 -18.56 5.53
CA TYR A 9 1.20 -18.17 4.61
C TYR A 9 0.17 -17.23 5.25
N SER A 10 -0.23 -17.49 6.51
CA SER A 10 -1.15 -16.60 7.22
C SER A 10 -0.53 -15.25 7.57
N TYR A 11 0.75 -15.23 7.96
CA TYR A 11 1.49 -14.00 8.22
C TYR A 11 1.67 -13.18 6.94
N TRP A 12 2.12 -13.81 5.86
CA TRP A 12 2.30 -13.18 4.55
C TRP A 12 0.99 -12.62 4.01
N ALA A 13 -0.09 -13.41 4.06
CA ALA A 13 -1.40 -12.96 3.61
C ALA A 13 -1.90 -11.76 4.42
N HIS A 14 -1.67 -11.73 5.73
CA HIS A 14 -2.08 -10.61 6.58
C HIS A 14 -1.28 -9.33 6.29
N GLN A 15 0.05 -9.45 6.21
CA GLN A 15 0.94 -8.32 5.89
C GLN A 15 0.67 -7.77 4.48
N TRP A 16 0.58 -8.66 3.49
CA TRP A 16 0.27 -8.28 2.11
C TRP A 16 -1.11 -7.64 1.97
N GLN A 17 -2.13 -8.17 2.64
CA GLN A 17 -3.47 -7.57 2.61
C GLN A 17 -3.49 -6.16 3.21
N GLY A 18 -2.76 -5.92 4.30
CA GLY A 18 -2.60 -4.59 4.89
C GLY A 18 -1.96 -3.60 3.91
N LEU A 19 -0.80 -3.95 3.36
CA LEU A 19 -0.07 -3.11 2.40
C LEU A 19 -0.89 -2.83 1.14
N LEU A 20 -1.56 -3.84 0.61
CA LEU A 20 -2.42 -3.70 -0.56
C LEU A 20 -3.65 -2.82 -0.27
N HIS A 21 -4.22 -2.93 0.92
CA HIS A 21 -5.33 -2.09 1.36
C HIS A 21 -4.89 -0.62 1.45
N ASP A 22 -3.72 -0.36 2.03
CA ASP A 22 -3.20 0.99 2.21
C ASP A 22 -2.86 1.65 0.88
N TRP A 23 -2.23 0.92 -0.05
CA TRP A 23 -2.00 1.42 -1.41
C TRP A 23 -3.31 1.71 -2.16
N LYS A 24 -4.29 0.80 -2.12
CA LYS A 24 -5.61 1.03 -2.74
C LYS A 24 -6.31 2.25 -2.15
N ARG A 25 -6.20 2.47 -0.83
CA ARG A 25 -6.75 3.63 -0.15
C ARG A 25 -6.09 4.92 -0.61
N ALA A 26 -4.75 4.94 -0.66
CA ALA A 26 -3.99 6.11 -1.11
C ALA A 26 -4.33 6.48 -2.57
N ARG A 27 -4.33 5.47 -3.46
CA ARG A 27 -4.71 5.64 -4.85
C ARG A 27 -6.14 6.18 -5.03
N LYS A 28 -7.10 5.65 -4.27
CA LYS A 28 -8.49 6.15 -4.30
C LYS A 28 -8.58 7.61 -3.85
N ALA A 29 -7.74 8.03 -2.89
CA ALA A 29 -7.70 9.42 -2.45
C ALA A 29 -7.14 10.35 -3.53
N VAL A 30 -6.07 9.94 -4.22
CA VAL A 30 -5.54 10.65 -5.40
C VAL A 30 -6.61 10.78 -6.50
N GLU A 31 -7.27 9.67 -6.84
CA GLU A 31 -8.31 9.63 -7.87
C GLU A 31 -9.50 10.52 -7.50
N ALA A 32 -9.96 10.49 -6.25
CA ALA A 32 -11.06 11.33 -5.78
C ALA A 32 -10.70 12.83 -5.83
N HIS A 33 -9.48 13.19 -5.40
CA HIS A 33 -9.02 14.57 -5.42
C HIS A 33 -8.83 15.09 -6.85
N ALA A 34 -8.22 14.29 -7.72
CA ALA A 34 -8.02 14.63 -9.13
C ALA A 34 -9.33 14.71 -9.93
N SER A 35 -10.35 13.95 -9.53
CA SER A 35 -11.68 13.97 -10.18
C SER A 35 -12.56 15.14 -9.75
N THR A 36 -12.10 15.97 -8.82
CA THR A 36 -12.88 17.12 -8.34
C THR A 36 -12.77 18.26 -9.35
N PHE A 37 -13.87 18.51 -10.08
CA PHE A 37 -13.91 19.54 -11.12
C PHE A 37 -14.10 20.95 -10.55
N ARG A 38 -14.73 21.08 -9.38
CA ARG A 38 -14.86 22.32 -8.59
C ARG A 38 -14.98 22.02 -7.09
N PRO A 39 -14.21 22.68 -6.21
CA PRO A 39 -13.13 23.63 -6.54
C PRO A 39 -11.99 22.95 -7.30
N VAL A 40 -11.16 23.74 -7.98
CA VAL A 40 -9.96 23.23 -8.68
C VAL A 40 -9.12 22.46 -7.65
N PRO A 41 -8.65 21.25 -7.96
CA PRO A 41 -7.87 20.46 -7.01
C PRO A 41 -6.64 21.25 -6.59
N ASP A 42 -6.46 21.40 -5.28
CA ASP A 42 -5.26 22.02 -4.73
C ASP A 42 -4.05 21.16 -5.09
N SER A 43 -3.10 21.74 -5.82
CA SER A 43 -1.86 21.08 -6.26
C SER A 43 -1.02 20.60 -5.08
N ALA A 44 -0.98 21.34 -3.97
CA ALA A 44 -0.21 20.94 -2.79
C ALA A 44 -0.83 19.71 -2.11
N GLN A 45 -2.17 19.64 -2.06
CA GLN A 45 -2.88 18.46 -1.57
C GLN A 45 -2.71 17.27 -2.51
N LEU A 46 -2.73 17.48 -3.83
CA LEU A 46 -2.49 16.42 -4.79
C LEU A 46 -1.06 15.85 -4.68
N GLU A 47 -0.06 16.72 -4.49
CA GLU A 47 1.32 16.28 -4.25
C GLU A 47 1.46 15.49 -2.95
N ALA A 48 0.80 15.93 -1.87
CA ALA A 48 0.81 15.20 -0.60
C ALA A 48 0.17 13.80 -0.75
N LEU A 49 -0.94 13.69 -1.48
CA LEU A 49 -1.62 12.41 -1.76
C LEU A 49 -0.76 11.50 -2.63
N ARG A 50 -0.06 12.04 -3.63
CA ARG A 50 0.90 11.29 -4.46
C ARG A 50 2.08 10.77 -3.65
N ARG A 51 2.63 11.57 -2.73
CA ARG A 51 3.68 11.11 -1.82
C ARG A 51 3.20 9.94 -0.94
N GLN A 52 1.95 9.98 -0.46
CA GLN A 52 1.38 8.87 0.30
C GLN A 52 1.18 7.61 -0.56
N GLU A 53 0.78 7.76 -1.83
CA GLU A 53 0.71 6.64 -2.78
C GLU A 53 2.10 6.04 -3.03
N ASP A 54 3.11 6.88 -3.25
CA ASP A 54 4.51 6.46 -3.46
C ASP A 54 5.08 5.76 -2.22
N GLU A 55 4.81 6.26 -1.01
CA GLU A 55 5.21 5.64 0.25
C GLU A 55 4.57 4.26 0.44
N ALA A 56 3.26 4.14 0.16
CA ALA A 56 2.55 2.87 0.24
C ALA A 56 3.07 1.86 -0.80
N TRP A 57 3.38 2.33 -2.02
CA TRP A 57 3.99 1.51 -3.06
C TRP A 57 5.41 1.05 -2.67
N GLN A 58 6.23 1.94 -2.11
CA GLN A 58 7.57 1.59 -1.61
C GLN A 58 7.50 0.57 -0.47
N ALA A 59 6.51 0.67 0.42
CA ALA A 59 6.31 -0.32 1.48
C ALA A 59 5.96 -1.70 0.91
N MET A 60 5.12 -1.76 -0.13
CA MET A 60 4.84 -3.00 -0.86
C MET A 60 6.11 -3.57 -1.53
N GLN A 61 6.89 -2.74 -2.21
CA GLN A 61 8.15 -3.16 -2.86
C GLN A 61 9.14 -3.70 -1.85
N ARG A 62 9.37 -3.00 -0.72
CA ARG A 62 10.26 -3.48 0.35
C ARG A 62 9.83 -4.83 0.90
N PHE A 63 8.54 -5.02 1.12
CA PHE A 63 8.02 -6.32 1.57
C PHE A 63 8.30 -7.44 0.55
N LEU A 64 8.10 -7.18 -0.74
CA LEU A 64 8.41 -8.16 -1.79
C LEU A 64 9.93 -8.42 -1.92
N ASP A 65 10.75 -7.39 -1.76
CA ASP A 65 12.22 -7.50 -1.80
C ASP A 65 12.75 -8.30 -0.61
N ASP A 66 12.20 -8.08 0.60
CA ASP A 66 12.59 -8.82 1.79
C ASP A 66 12.14 -10.28 1.73
N GLU A 67 10.94 -10.55 1.19
CA GLU A 67 10.48 -11.91 0.90
C GLU A 67 11.36 -12.61 -0.14
N ALA A 68 11.74 -11.92 -1.23
CA ALA A 68 12.63 -12.46 -2.25
C ALA A 68 14.05 -12.72 -1.73
N ALA A 69 14.51 -11.90 -0.77
CA ALA A 69 15.81 -12.04 -0.12
C ALA A 69 15.82 -13.08 1.03
N GLY A 70 14.66 -13.66 1.37
CA GLY A 70 14.55 -14.60 2.48
C GLY A 70 14.70 -13.95 3.87
N ARG A 71 14.50 -12.63 3.97
CA ARG A 71 14.57 -11.87 5.21
C ARG A 71 13.18 -11.84 5.86
N HIS A 72 12.81 -12.94 6.52
CA HIS A 72 11.54 -13.08 7.27
C HIS A 72 11.78 -13.09 8.78
#